data_AF-A0A7Y3C3A6-F1
#
_entry.id   AF-A0A7Y3C3A6-F1
#
_cell.length_a   1.000
_cell.length_b   1.000
_cell.length_c   1.000
_cell.angle_alpha   90.00
_cell.angle_beta   90.00
_cell.angle_gamma   90.00
#
_symmetry.space_group_name_H-M   'P 1'
#
loop_
_entity.id
_entity.type
_entity.pdbx_description
1 polymer ?
#
loop_
_entity_poly.entity_id
_entity_poly.type
_entity_poly.pdbx_seq_one_letter_code
_entity_poly.pdbx_strand_id
1 'polypeptide(L)'
;MRSPFRAFTTVIAFGAVVTAGALTAAPVLAQEVTLTGQVRPRFEFRDPVAGGLDDFTSMRVRLGVDALIERGLSVFVQVQDVRIWGEESHPLFDFSADALDLHQG
;
A
#
# COMPACT_ATOMS: atom_id res chain seq x y z
N MET A 1 20.97 35.60 28.76
CA MET A 1 21.59 35.06 27.53
C MET A 1 21.81 33.57 27.76
N ARG A 2 20.94 32.71 27.22
CA ARG A 2 20.98 31.24 27.42
C ARG A 2 21.17 30.59 26.05
N SER A 3 22.27 29.86 25.86
CA SER A 3 22.44 29.00 24.68
C SER A 3 21.69 27.67 24.91
N PRO A 4 21.11 27.05 23.87
CA PRO A 4 20.73 25.65 23.96
C PRO A 4 21.79 24.75 23.33
N PHE A 5 22.24 23.79 24.13
CA PHE A 5 22.91 22.55 23.73
C PHE A 5 22.12 21.87 22.60
N ARG A 6 22.82 21.38 21.57
CA ARG A 6 22.25 20.47 20.57
C ARG A 6 22.85 19.08 20.79
N ALA A 7 21.99 18.14 21.19
CA ALA A 7 22.35 16.73 21.31
C ALA A 7 22.51 16.11 19.92
N PHE A 8 23.61 15.38 19.72
CA PHE A 8 23.83 14.54 18.56
C PHE A 8 23.08 13.21 18.76
N THR A 9 22.20 12.85 17.84
CA THR A 9 21.67 11.49 17.75
C THR A 9 22.02 10.92 16.39
N THR A 10 23.01 10.03 16.40
CA THR A 10 23.40 9.18 15.27
C THR A 10 22.23 8.29 14.86
N VAL A 11 21.87 8.27 13.57
CA VAL A 11 20.97 7.26 13.00
C VAL A 11 21.80 6.32 12.13
N ILE A 12 21.81 5.04 12.50
CA ILE A 12 22.48 3.94 11.81
C ILE A 12 21.67 3.61 10.55
N ALA A 13 22.32 3.70 9.38
CA ALA A 13 21.75 3.30 8.10
C ALA A 13 22.03 1.82 7.84
N PHE A 14 21.00 1.03 7.53
CA PHE A 14 21.14 -0.26 6.87
C PHE A 14 20.53 -0.14 5.47
N GLY A 15 21.39 -0.27 4.47
CA GLY A 15 21.02 -0.33 3.07
C GLY A 15 20.79 -1.78 2.61
N ALA A 16 19.94 -1.92 1.60
CA ALA A 16 20.05 -3.00 0.63
C ALA A 16 19.72 -2.43 -0.76
N VAL A 17 20.63 -2.69 -1.68
CA VAL A 17 20.82 -2.08 -2.99
C VAL A 17 20.01 -2.84 -4.04
N VAL A 18 19.27 -2.13 -4.89
CA VAL A 18 18.93 -2.57 -6.25
C VAL A 18 19.19 -1.40 -7.20
N THR A 19 20.13 -1.59 -8.12
CA THR A 19 20.64 -0.59 -9.06
C THR A 19 20.09 -0.88 -10.46
N ALA A 20 19.33 0.05 -11.05
CA ALA A 20 19.36 0.36 -12.49
C ALA A 20 18.34 1.47 -12.82
N GLY A 21 18.85 2.67 -13.14
CA GLY A 21 18.06 3.85 -13.49
C GLY A 21 18.50 5.02 -12.63
N ALA A 22 19.15 6.00 -13.25
CA ALA A 22 19.76 7.15 -12.58
C ALA A 22 18.75 7.90 -11.70
N LEU A 23 18.68 7.54 -10.42
CA LEU A 23 18.03 8.33 -9.39
C LEU A 23 19.03 9.42 -9.00
N THR A 24 19.03 10.53 -9.74
CA THR A 24 19.61 11.76 -9.20
C THR A 24 18.86 12.03 -7.91
N ALA A 25 19.48 11.75 -6.77
CA ALA A 25 19.00 12.15 -5.47
C ALA A 25 19.07 13.68 -5.42
N ALA A 26 18.06 14.33 -6.01
CA ALA A 26 17.73 15.70 -5.66
C ALA A 26 17.55 15.71 -4.14
N PRO A 27 18.03 16.74 -3.43
CA PRO A 27 17.70 16.88 -2.03
C PRO A 27 16.18 16.84 -1.93
N VAL A 28 15.66 15.79 -1.29
CA VAL A 28 14.26 15.70 -0.92
C VAL A 28 14.01 16.89 -0.01
N LEU A 29 13.51 17.97 -0.59
CA LEU A 29 12.82 19.04 0.12
C LEU A 29 11.74 18.33 0.93
N ALA A 30 11.55 18.74 2.18
CA ALA A 30 10.63 18.07 3.11
C ALA A 30 9.25 17.90 2.47
N GLN A 31 9.00 16.71 1.89
CA GLN A 31 7.73 16.31 1.32
C GLN A 31 6.90 15.80 2.49
N GLU A 32 5.74 16.41 2.69
CA GLU A 32 4.75 15.82 3.58
C GLU A 32 4.18 14.60 2.86
N VAL A 33 4.57 13.42 3.32
CA VAL A 33 4.08 12.14 2.78
C VAL A 33 3.11 11.54 3.78
N THR A 34 1.87 11.35 3.36
CA THR A 34 0.83 10.68 4.14
C THR A 34 0.58 9.29 3.57
N LEU A 35 0.71 8.28 4.42
CA LEU A 35 0.32 6.91 4.09
C LEU A 35 -1.11 6.67 4.56
N THR A 36 -1.93 6.09 3.69
CA THR A 36 -3.31 5.70 3.99
C THR A 36 -3.53 4.23 3.68
N GLY A 37 -4.43 3.59 4.41
CA GLY A 37 -4.72 2.17 4.22
C GLY A 37 -6.17 1.81 4.48
N GLN A 38 -6.65 0.78 3.80
CA GLN A 38 -7.92 0.13 4.08
C GLN A 38 -7.73 -1.38 4.02
N VAL A 39 -8.26 -2.08 5.01
CA VAL A 39 -8.49 -3.53 4.97
C VAL A 39 -9.98 -3.77 5.16
N ARG A 40 -10.62 -4.48 4.23
CA ARG A 40 -12.06 -4.71 4.25
C ARG A 40 -12.39 -6.17 3.91
N PRO A 41 -12.47 -7.05 4.93
CA PRO A 41 -13.08 -8.36 4.75
C PRO A 41 -14.60 -8.23 4.61
N ARG A 42 -15.21 -9.10 3.82
CA ARG A 42 -16.66 -9.20 3.64
C ARG A 42 -17.05 -10.65 3.40
N PHE A 43 -17.97 -11.16 4.19
CA PHE A 43 -18.71 -12.38 3.89
C PHE A 43 -20.00 -12.02 3.14
N GLU A 44 -20.31 -12.75 2.09
CA GLU A 44 -21.54 -12.57 1.31
C GLU A 44 -22.24 -13.92 1.14
N PHE A 45 -23.56 -13.89 1.24
CA PHE A 45 -24.44 -15.03 1.00
C PHE A 45 -25.48 -14.62 -0.03
N ARG A 46 -25.64 -15.43 -1.07
CA ARG A 46 -26.59 -15.23 -2.16
C ARG A 46 -27.48 -16.46 -2.31
N ASP A 47 -28.77 -16.20 -2.42
CA ASP A 47 -29.81 -17.19 -2.70
C ASP A 47 -30.50 -16.86 -4.02
N PRO A 48 -29.89 -17.18 -5.17
CA PRO A 48 -30.54 -17.04 -6.46
C PRO A 48 -31.73 -18.01 -6.60
N VAL A 49 -32.84 -17.48 -7.10
CA VAL A 49 -34.15 -18.15 -7.29
C VAL A 49 -34.10 -19.45 -8.12
N ALA A 50 -32.95 -19.78 -8.72
CA ALA A 50 -32.72 -20.99 -9.52
C ALA A 50 -31.97 -22.12 -8.78
N GLY A 51 -31.85 -22.05 -7.44
CA GLY A 51 -31.49 -23.21 -6.61
C GLY A 51 -29.99 -23.44 -6.38
N GLY A 52 -29.16 -22.44 -6.60
CA GLY A 52 -27.77 -22.45 -6.13
C GLY A 52 -27.64 -21.67 -4.83
N LEU A 53 -26.94 -22.20 -3.83
CA LEU A 53 -26.43 -21.39 -2.72
C LEU A 53 -25.02 -20.94 -3.10
N ASP A 54 -24.76 -19.64 -3.03
CA ASP A 54 -23.44 -19.06 -3.32
C ASP A 54 -23.02 -18.21 -2.11
N ASP A 55 -22.05 -18.71 -1.34
CA ASP A 55 -21.44 -18.01 -0.23
C ASP A 55 -19.93 -17.88 -0.42
N PHE A 56 -19.42 -16.68 -0.17
CA PHE A 56 -18.00 -16.41 -0.33
C PHE A 56 -17.51 -15.35 0.64
N THR A 57 -16.25 -15.47 1.02
CA THR A 57 -15.52 -14.43 1.74
C THR A 57 -14.64 -13.69 0.74
N SER A 58 -14.70 -12.37 0.74
CA SER A 58 -13.82 -11.52 -0.05
C SER A 58 -13.01 -10.59 0.86
N MET A 59 -11.83 -10.20 0.42
CA MET A 59 -11.00 -9.20 1.08
C MET A 59 -10.58 -8.17 0.05
N ARG A 60 -10.63 -6.90 0.46
CA ARG A 60 -10.01 -5.81 -0.26
C ARG A 60 -8.99 -5.09 0.61
N VAL A 61 -7.78 -4.93 0.10
CA VAL A 61 -6.74 -4.10 0.69
C VAL A 61 -6.43 -2.94 -0.24
N ARG A 62 -6.25 -1.74 0.33
CA ARG A 62 -5.76 -0.57 -0.40
C ARG A 62 -4.63 0.06 0.39
N LEU A 63 -3.59 0.48 -0.32
CA LEU A 63 -2.51 1.27 0.21
C LEU A 63 -2.37 2.52 -0.65
N GLY A 64 -2.52 3.68 -0.04
CA GLY A 64 -2.40 4.98 -0.69
C GLY A 64 -1.21 5.78 -0.14
N VAL A 65 -0.57 6.53 -1.03
CA VAL A 65 0.49 7.49 -0.73
C VAL A 65 0.03 8.84 -1.26
N ASP A 66 -0.10 9.82 -0.39
CA ASP A 66 -0.27 11.23 -0.76
C ASP A 66 1.04 11.96 -0.45
N ALA A 67 1.53 12.76 -1.39
CA ALA A 67 2.74 13.55 -1.24
C ALA A 67 2.47 15.00 -1.62
N LEU A 68 2.66 15.91 -0.67
CA LEU A 68 2.67 17.34 -0.95
C LEU A 68 4.05 17.75 -1.48
N ILE A 69 4.07 18.12 -2.75
CA ILE A 69 5.20 18.73 -3.44
C ILE A 69 5.12 20.25 -3.24
N GLU A 70 6.28 20.92 -3.27
CA GLU A 70 6.34 22.37 -3.11
C GLU A 70 5.33 23.13 -3.99
N ARG A 71 4.87 24.28 -3.49
CA ARG A 71 3.96 25.20 -4.18
C ARG A 71 2.54 24.66 -4.37
N GLY A 72 2.11 23.75 -3.49
CA GLY A 72 0.72 23.27 -3.43
C GLY A 72 0.38 22.21 -4.47
N LEU A 73 1.39 21.63 -5.13
CA LEU A 73 1.20 20.44 -5.96
C LEU A 73 1.09 19.22 -5.04
N SER A 74 0.07 18.39 -5.20
CA SER A 74 0.01 17.08 -4.55
C SER A 74 0.04 15.95 -5.57
N VAL A 75 0.64 14.84 -5.19
CA VAL A 75 0.62 13.58 -5.95
C VAL A 75 0.02 12.52 -5.07
N PHE A 76 -0.96 11.79 -5.61
CA PHE A 76 -1.60 10.69 -4.91
C PHE A 76 -1.52 9.43 -5.76
N VAL A 77 -1.08 8.32 -5.15
CA VAL A 77 -1.03 7.01 -5.77
C VAL A 77 -1.66 6.00 -4.82
N GLN A 78 -2.52 5.12 -5.33
CA GLN A 78 -3.12 4.04 -4.57
C GLN A 78 -3.03 2.72 -5.32
N VAL A 79 -2.51 1.71 -4.64
CA VAL A 79 -2.57 0.31 -5.10
C VAL A 79 -3.67 -0.43 -4.35
N GLN A 80 -4.24 -1.44 -5.00
CA GLN A 80 -5.32 -2.25 -4.45
C GLN A 80 -5.11 -3.73 -4.76
N ASP A 81 -5.54 -4.58 -3.84
CA ASP A 81 -5.76 -6.02 -4.09
C ASP A 81 -7.19 -6.38 -3.67
N VAL A 82 -7.89 -7.17 -4.49
CA VAL A 82 -9.23 -7.72 -4.20
C VAL A 82 -9.23 -9.21 -4.48
N ARG A 83 -9.54 -10.02 -3.46
CA ARG A 83 -9.50 -11.48 -3.56
C ARG A 83 -10.71 -12.14 -2.93
N ILE A 84 -11.15 -13.27 -3.50
CA ILE A 84 -12.08 -14.21 -2.89
C ILE A 84 -11.27 -15.29 -2.17
N TRP A 85 -11.59 -15.54 -0.91
CA TRP A 85 -10.93 -16.51 -0.06
C TRP A 85 -11.61 -17.86 -0.18
N GLY A 86 -10.82 -18.94 -0.14
CA GLY A 86 -11.33 -20.31 -0.21
C GLY A 86 -11.45 -20.87 -1.63
N GLU A 87 -11.12 -20.10 -2.66
CA GLU A 87 -10.96 -20.59 -4.04
C GLU A 87 -9.60 -21.30 -4.27
N GLU A 88 -8.64 -21.07 -3.38
CA GLU A 88 -7.27 -21.56 -3.50
C GLU A 88 -7.22 -23.10 -3.33
N SER A 89 -6.56 -23.77 -4.28
CA SER A 89 -6.38 -25.23 -4.25
C SER A 89 -5.46 -25.69 -3.12
N HIS A 90 -4.52 -24.82 -2.69
CA HIS A 90 -3.60 -25.04 -1.58
C HIS A 90 -3.16 -23.70 -0.92
N PRO A 91 -3.26 -23.57 0.42
CA PRO A 91 -3.06 -22.29 1.13
C PRO A 91 -1.61 -21.77 1.17
N LEU A 92 -0.63 -22.56 0.71
CA LEU A 92 0.80 -22.20 0.77
C LEU A 92 1.48 -22.16 -0.60
N PHE A 93 0.89 -22.78 -1.61
CA PHE A 93 1.52 -22.97 -2.92
C PHE A 93 0.71 -22.35 -4.05
N ASP A 94 -0.52 -21.94 -3.78
CA ASP A 94 -1.41 -21.27 -4.72
C ASP A 94 -1.42 -19.76 -4.45
N PHE A 95 -0.25 -19.14 -4.58
CA PHE A 95 -0.09 -17.68 -4.43
C PHE A 95 0.03 -17.01 -5.80
N SER A 96 -0.93 -16.13 -6.10
CA SER A 96 -0.92 -15.26 -7.28
C SER A 96 -1.02 -13.79 -6.85
N ALA A 97 -0.49 -12.89 -7.68
CA ALA A 97 -0.61 -11.44 -7.53
C ALA A 97 -1.45 -10.82 -8.65
N ASP A 98 -2.25 -11.62 -9.37
CA ASP A 98 -2.99 -11.19 -10.57
C ASP A 98 -4.09 -10.16 -10.25
N ALA A 99 -4.49 -10.07 -8.98
CA ALA A 99 -5.47 -9.12 -8.48
C ALA A 99 -4.87 -7.81 -7.93
N LEU A 100 -3.54 -7.65 -7.97
CA LEU A 100 -2.87 -6.41 -7.56
C LEU A 100 -2.91 -5.38 -8.68
N ASP A 101 -3.59 -4.26 -8.44
CA ASP A 101 -3.79 -3.20 -9.43
C ASP A 101 -3.36 -1.81 -8.93
N LEU A 102 -2.95 -0.95 -9.88
CA LEU A 102 -2.90 0.50 -9.66
C LEU A 102 -4.33 1.03 -9.70
N HIS A 103 -4.86 1.37 -8.52
CA HIS A 103 -6.25 1.74 -8.36
C HIS A 103 -6.51 3.20 -8.73
N GLN A 104 -5.63 4.10 -8.28
CA GLN A 104 -5.69 5.54 -8.52
C GLN A 104 -4.27 6.10 -8.64
N GLY A 105 -4.07 7.04 -9.56
CA GLY A 105 -2.81 7.72 -9.82
C GLY A 105 -3.03 8.97 -10.65
#